data_AF-A0A932VHR1-F1
#
_entry.id   AF-A0A932VHR1-F1
#
_cell.length_a   1.000
_cell.length_b   1.000
_cell.length_c   1.000
_cell.angle_alpha   90.00
_cell.angle_beta   90.00
_cell.angle_gamma   90.00
#
_symmetry.space_group_name_H-M   'P 1'
#
loop_
_entity.id
_entity.type
_entity.pdbx_description
1 polymer ?
#
loop_
_entity_poly.entity_id
_entity_poly.type
_entity_poly.pdbx_seq_one_letter_code
_entity_poly.pdbx_strand_id
1 'polypeptide(L)'
;MTKERWAELTGMIKDAYPVVAEGTEPREEGPGTIEFIEFQGPLGHIRLELSIHPAVVGKRAIGGKKMGAGAKVQYEYSQSDEVMSFSAWRRVNDAWEPVDASTFGANA
;
A
#
# COMPACT_ATOMS: atom_id res chain seq x y z
N MET A 1 4.38 -5.91 8.22
CA MET A 1 3.47 -5.04 8.99
C MET A 1 2.28 -5.87 9.43
N THR A 2 1.71 -5.66 10.62
CA THR A 2 0.45 -6.29 11.05
C THR A 2 -0.62 -5.22 11.29
N LYS A 3 -1.91 -5.59 11.29
CA LYS A 3 -3.02 -4.66 11.57
C LYS A 3 -2.86 -3.99 12.95
N GLU A 4 -2.41 -4.74 13.95
CA GLU A 4 -2.15 -4.21 15.30
C GLU A 4 -1.08 -3.12 15.29
N ARG A 5 0.05 -3.37 14.61
CA ARG A 5 1.14 -2.37 14.49
C ARG A 5 0.70 -1.12 13.73
N TRP A 6 -0.18 -1.27 12.75
CA TRP A 6 -0.76 -0.15 12.04
C TRP A 6 -1.69 0.69 12.92
N ALA A 7 -2.55 0.04 13.73
CA ALA A 7 -3.41 0.73 14.68
C ALA A 7 -2.59 1.50 15.74
N GLU A 8 -1.51 0.89 16.27
CA GLU A 8 -0.57 1.56 17.17
C GLU A 8 0.06 2.79 16.52
N LEU A 9 0.59 2.63 15.30
CA LEU A 9 1.27 3.70 14.56
C LEU A 9 0.34 4.87 14.25
N THR A 10 -0.86 4.59 13.73
CA THR A 10 -1.86 5.62 13.42
C THR A 10 -2.33 6.33 14.69
N GLY A 11 -2.48 5.60 15.81
CA GLY A 11 -2.76 6.20 17.12
C GLY A 11 -1.67 7.18 17.56
N MET A 12 -0.40 6.75 17.53
CA MET A 12 0.73 7.62 17.87
C MET A 12 0.80 8.86 16.97
N ILE A 13 0.50 8.74 15.68
CA ILE A 13 0.48 9.86 14.75
C ILE A 13 -0.64 10.84 15.09
N LYS A 14 -1.84 10.34 15.40
CA LYS A 14 -2.99 11.17 15.81
C LYS A 14 -2.71 11.96 17.08
N ASP A 15 -1.95 11.37 17.99
CA ASP A 15 -1.56 12.03 19.24
C ASP A 15 -0.46 13.07 19.04
N ALA A 16 0.46 12.83 18.10
CA ALA A 16 1.65 13.65 17.90
C ALA A 16 1.50 14.75 16.84
N TYR A 17 0.65 14.55 15.82
CA TYR A 17 0.59 15.41 14.64
C TYR A 17 -0.85 15.72 14.25
N PRO A 18 -1.12 16.92 13.68
CA PRO A 18 -2.44 17.23 13.17
C PRO A 18 -2.70 16.40 11.90
N VAL A 19 -3.77 15.61 11.95
CA VAL A 19 -4.25 14.79 10.85
C VAL A 19 -5.01 15.67 9.85
N VAL A 20 -4.66 15.52 8.58
CA VAL A 20 -5.27 16.20 7.44
C VAL A 20 -6.42 15.37 6.89
N ALA A 21 -6.18 14.07 6.71
CA ALA A 21 -7.17 13.13 6.18
C ALA A 21 -6.85 11.72 6.67
N GLU A 22 -7.87 10.87 6.79
CA GLU A 22 -7.70 9.45 7.02
C GLU A 22 -8.89 8.67 6.47
N GLY A 23 -8.70 7.39 6.20
CA GLY A 23 -9.80 6.54 5.78
C GLY A 23 -9.38 5.19 5.24
N THR A 24 -10.36 4.50 4.66
CA THR A 24 -10.17 3.23 3.96
C THR A 24 -10.79 3.34 2.59
N GLU A 25 -10.03 3.01 1.56
CA GLU A 25 -10.47 3.03 0.17
C GLU A 25 -10.24 1.67 -0.51
N PRO A 26 -11.07 1.27 -1.48
CA PRO A 26 -10.82 0.05 -2.25
C PRO A 26 -9.56 0.22 -3.11
N ARG A 27 -8.78 -0.86 -3.31
CA ARG A 27 -7.67 -0.82 -4.26
C ARG A 27 -8.21 -0.60 -5.68
N GLU A 28 -7.54 0.26 -6.45
CA GLU A 28 -7.87 0.46 -7.87
C GLU A 28 -7.62 -0.83 -8.68
N GLU A 29 -6.55 -1.56 -8.35
CA GLU A 29 -6.13 -2.77 -9.05
C GLU A 29 -6.51 -4.04 -8.28
N GLY A 30 -7.78 -4.42 -8.35
CA GLY A 30 -8.26 -5.73 -7.90
C GLY A 30 -8.76 -5.79 -6.46
N PRO A 31 -8.91 -7.00 -5.89
CA PRO A 31 -9.49 -7.16 -4.56
C PRO A 31 -8.55 -6.63 -3.47
N GLY A 32 -9.12 -5.96 -2.49
CA GLY A 32 -8.40 -5.44 -1.32
C GLY A 32 -8.79 -4.01 -0.97
N THR A 33 -8.18 -3.51 0.10
CA THR A 33 -8.39 -2.16 0.63
C THR A 33 -7.06 -1.50 0.92
N ILE A 34 -7.05 -0.17 0.93
CA ILE A 34 -5.95 0.68 1.35
C ILE A 34 -6.47 1.49 2.53
N GLU A 35 -5.88 1.28 3.70
CA GLU A 35 -6.05 2.20 4.82
C GLU A 35 -5.01 3.30 4.70
N PHE A 36 -5.38 4.56 4.87
CA PHE A 36 -4.44 5.68 4.78
C PHE A 36 -4.62 6.70 5.90
N ILE A 37 -3.52 7.39 6.22
CA ILE A 37 -3.51 8.56 7.09
C ILE A 37 -2.58 9.62 6.50
N GLU A 38 -3.08 10.84 6.40
CA GLU A 38 -2.36 12.04 5.99
C GLU A 38 -2.22 12.98 7.18
N PHE A 39 -1.01 13.48 7.44
CA PHE A 39 -0.75 14.36 8.57
C PHE A 39 0.38 15.35 8.28
N GLN A 40 0.42 16.44 9.04
CA GLN A 40 1.51 17.42 8.97
C GLN A 40 2.65 17.01 9.91
N GLY A 41 3.72 16.45 9.35
CA GLY A 41 4.92 16.06 10.10
C GLY A 41 6.07 17.06 9.96
N PRO A 42 7.23 16.78 10.60
CA PRO A 42 8.43 17.61 10.53
C PRO A 42 9.02 17.71 9.12
N LEU A 43 8.73 16.72 8.27
CA LEU A 43 9.17 16.66 6.87
C LEU A 43 8.13 17.22 5.90
N GLY A 44 7.06 17.87 6.41
CA GLY A 44 5.95 18.39 5.61
C GLY A 44 4.71 17.49 5.64
N HIS A 45 3.92 17.54 4.57
CA HIS A 45 2.75 16.66 4.42
C HIS A 45 3.22 15.22 4.18
N ILE A 46 2.82 14.31 5.05
CA ILE A 46 3.13 12.88 4.97
C ILE A 46 1.83 12.11 4.80
N ARG A 47 1.84 11.10 3.94
CA ARG A 47 0.76 10.13 3.76
C ARG A 47 1.31 8.73 3.98
N LEU A 48 0.71 7.98 4.89
CA LEU A 48 1.01 6.56 5.10
C LEU A 48 -0.15 5.72 4.60
N GLU A 49 0.18 4.56 4.04
CA GLU A 49 -0.78 3.64 3.46
C GLU A 49 -0.48 2.21 3.89
N LEU A 50 -1.52 1.49 4.27
CA LEU A 50 -1.50 0.05 4.47
C LEU A 50 -2.44 -0.59 3.44
N SER A 51 -1.85 -1.21 2.42
CA SER A 51 -2.58 -2.01 1.45
C SER A 51 -2.79 -3.43 1.99
N ILE A 52 -4.03 -3.88 2.02
CA ILE A 52 -4.43 -5.24 2.42
C ILE A 52 -5.08 -5.90 1.20
N HIS A 53 -4.49 -6.99 0.73
CA HIS A 53 -5.02 -7.72 -0.42
C HIS A 53 -4.79 -9.22 -0.26
N PRO A 54 -5.60 -10.09 -0.88
CA PRO A 54 -5.32 -11.51 -0.87
C PRO A 54 -3.98 -11.81 -1.55
N ALA A 55 -3.26 -12.80 -1.03
CA ALA A 55 -2.01 -13.27 -1.62
C ALA A 55 -2.28 -13.82 -3.03
N VAL A 56 -1.38 -13.59 -3.98
CA VAL A 56 -1.48 -14.24 -5.29
C VAL A 56 -0.89 -15.64 -5.18
N VAL A 57 -1.71 -16.68 -5.25
CA VAL A 57 -1.31 -18.10 -5.10
C VAL A 57 -0.83 -18.68 -6.43
N GLY A 58 -1.25 -18.10 -7.55
CA GLY A 58 -0.80 -18.54 -8.86
C GLY A 58 -1.12 -17.57 -9.97
N LYS A 59 -0.31 -17.63 -11.03
CA LYS A 59 -0.63 -17.05 -12.34
C LYS A 59 -0.96 -18.19 -13.28
N ARG A 60 -2.18 -18.25 -13.82
CA ARG A 60 -2.50 -19.18 -14.90
C ARG A 60 -2.53 -18.38 -16.21
N ALA A 61 -1.50 -18.56 -17.03
CA ALA A 61 -1.50 -18.06 -18.40
C ALA A 61 -2.30 -19.06 -19.26
N ILE A 62 -3.52 -18.72 -19.65
CA ILE A 62 -4.27 -19.51 -20.63
C ILE A 62 -3.77 -19.11 -22.02
N GLY A 63 -2.60 -19.63 -22.38
CA GLY A 63 -2.04 -19.52 -23.72
C GLY A 63 -2.57 -20.64 -24.60
N GLY A 64 -3.72 -20.44 -25.23
CA GLY A 64 -4.15 -21.34 -26.30
C GLY A 64 -3.19 -21.19 -27.48
N LYS A 65 -2.49 -22.26 -27.88
CA LYS A 65 -1.77 -22.35 -29.16
C LYS A 65 -2.77 -22.25 -30.34
N LYS A 66 -3.34 -21.08 -30.58
CA LYS A 66 -4.03 -20.76 -31.83
C LYS A 66 -3.61 -19.35 -32.23
N MET A 67 -2.98 -19.26 -33.40
CA MET A 67 -2.54 -18.02 -34.02
C MET A 67 -3.62 -16.93 -33.88
N GLY A 68 -3.31 -15.85 -33.16
CA GLY A 68 -4.11 -14.61 -33.17
C GLY A 68 -4.78 -14.18 -31.86
N ALA A 69 -4.79 -14.98 -30.79
CA ALA A 69 -5.46 -14.58 -29.54
C ALA A 69 -4.45 -14.12 -28.47
N GLY A 70 -4.57 -12.86 -28.03
CA GLY A 70 -3.75 -12.26 -26.98
C GLY A 70 -3.77 -13.09 -25.70
N ALA A 71 -2.59 -13.31 -25.12
CA ALA A 71 -2.46 -14.04 -23.86
C ALA A 71 -3.18 -13.27 -22.74
N LYS A 72 -4.29 -13.82 -22.24
CA LYS A 72 -5.00 -13.28 -21.08
C LYS A 72 -4.37 -13.86 -19.81
N VAL A 73 -3.66 -13.01 -19.06
CA VAL A 73 -3.12 -13.37 -17.74
C VAL A 73 -4.29 -13.37 -16.75
N GLN A 74 -4.56 -14.50 -16.10
CA GLN A 74 -5.52 -14.58 -14.99
C GLN A 74 -4.74 -14.77 -13.68
N TYR A 75 -4.99 -13.86 -12.73
CA TYR A 75 -4.45 -13.93 -11.37
C TYR A 75 -5.37 -14.81 -10.50
N GLU A 76 -4.80 -15.80 -9.81
CA GLU A 76 -5.48 -16.63 -8.83
C GLU A 76 -5.11 -16.14 -7.43
N TYR A 77 -6.09 -15.56 -6.73
CA TYR A 77 -5.94 -15.00 -5.38
C TYR A 77 -6.21 -16.08 -4.31
N SER A 78 -5.49 -16.03 -3.19
CA SER A 78 -5.71 -16.88 -2.02
C SER A 78 -7.07 -16.56 -1.41
N GLN A 79 -7.77 -17.60 -0.98
CA GLN A 79 -8.99 -17.44 -0.19
C GLN A 79 -8.70 -17.29 1.31
N SER A 80 -7.44 -17.49 1.73
CA SER A 80 -7.06 -17.63 3.15
C SER A 80 -5.96 -16.66 3.57
N ASP A 81 -5.00 -16.39 2.67
CA ASP A 81 -3.82 -15.60 2.98
C ASP A 81 -4.00 -14.15 2.54
N GLU A 82 -3.84 -13.23 3.48
CA GLU A 82 -3.78 -11.80 3.22
C GLU A 82 -2.31 -11.34 3.20
N VAL A 83 -1.97 -10.51 2.21
CA VAL A 83 -0.71 -9.78 2.14
C VAL A 83 -0.97 -8.34 2.56
N MET A 84 -0.10 -7.83 3.44
CA MET A 84 -0.13 -6.45 3.90
C MET A 84 1.14 -5.74 3.45
N SER A 85 0.97 -4.65 2.70
CA SER A 85 2.05 -3.82 2.18
C SER A 85 1.94 -2.42 2.78
N PHE A 86 3.05 -1.91 3.32
CA PHE A 86 3.12 -0.57 3.90
C PHE A 86 3.89 0.35 2.96
N SER A 87 3.32 1.52 2.68
CA SER A 87 3.92 2.57 1.89
C SER A 87 3.87 3.88 2.65
N ALA A 88 4.92 4.69 2.50
CA ALA A 88 5.00 6.03 3.03
C ALA A 88 5.27 7.00 1.88
N TRP A 89 4.63 8.16 1.91
CA TRP A 89 4.74 9.20 0.90
C TRP A 89 4.93 10.54 1.59
N ARG A 90 5.74 11.41 1.00
CA ARG A 90 5.91 12.79 1.44
C ARG A 90 5.59 13.73 0.30
N ARG A 91 5.11 14.92 0.62
CA ARG A 91 4.86 15.96 -0.38
C ARG A 91 6.08 16.85 -0.52
N VAL A 92 6.68 16.88 -1.72
CA VAL A 92 7.81 17.73 -2.09
C VAL A 92 7.44 18.48 -3.36
N ASN A 93 7.52 19.82 -3.34
CA ASN A 93 7.15 20.68 -4.48
C ASN A 93 5.76 20.33 -5.07
N ASP A 94 4.77 20.18 -4.19
CA ASP A 94 3.39 19.77 -4.51
C ASP A 94 3.20 18.37 -5.11
N ALA A 95 4.27 17.60 -5.31
CA ALA A 95 4.23 16.20 -5.78
C ALA A 95 4.39 15.21 -4.61
N TRP A 96 3.72 14.06 -4.71
CA TRP A 96 3.93 12.94 -3.78
C TRP A 96 5.13 12.11 -4.20
N GLU A 97 6.12 12.02 -3.32
CA GLU A 97 7.30 11.18 -3.49
C GLU A 97 7.25 10.00 -2.51
N PRO A 98 7.56 8.77 -2.96
CA PRO A 98 7.63 7.62 -2.08
C PRO A 98 8.82 7.79 -1.12
N VAL A 99 8.58 7.52 0.15
CA VAL A 99 9.61 7.45 1.18
C VAL A 99 10.08 6.00 1.24
N ASP A 100 11.22 5.75 0.61
CA ASP A 100 11.86 4.44 0.67
C ASP A 100 12.44 4.21 2.08
N ALA A 101 12.47 2.96 2.56
CA ALA A 101 13.08 2.61 3.84
C ALA A 101 14.56 3.03 3.91
N SER A 102 15.22 3.08 2.75
CA SER A 102 16.58 3.61 2.56
C SER A 102 16.74 5.06 3.04
N THR A 103 15.66 5.84 3.04
CA THR A 103 15.63 7.25 3.50
C THR A 103 15.83 7.38 5.01
N PHE A 104 15.52 6.34 5.78
CA PHE A 104 15.67 6.31 7.25
C PHE A 104 16.93 5.54 7.72
N GLY A 105 17.72 4.98 6.80
CA GLY A 105 18.76 3.99 7.08
C GLY A 105 20.19 4.36 6.65
N ALA A 106 20.55 5.63 6.61
CA ALA A 106 21.93 6.06 6.35
C ALA A 106 22.51 6.85 7.53
N ASN A 107 22.69 6.16 8.67
CA ASN A 107 23.69 6.49 9.69
C ASN A 107 23.85 5.24 10.58
N ALA A 108 24.76 4.35 10.18
CA ALA A 108 25.36 3.34 11.04
C ALA A 108 26.88 3.51 10.94
#